data_AF-A0A6B3FCX2-F1
#
_entry.id   AF-A0A6B3FCX2-F1
#
_cell.length_a   1.000
_cell.length_b   1.000
_cell.length_c   1.000
_cell.angle_alpha   90.00
_cell.angle_beta   90.00
_cell.angle_gamma   90.00
#
_symmetry.space_group_name_H-M   'P 1'
#
loop_
_entity.id
_entity.type
_entity.pdbx_description
1 polymer ?
#
loop_
_entity_poly.entity_id
_entity_poly.type
_entity_poly.pdbx_seq_one_letter_code
_entity_poly.pdbx_strand_id
1 'polypeptide(L)'
;TPGGTVRVTDFMPQRDKAPDVVRIVECLDGEVTMHSTLRLRFDYGSIVPWMRKTDGHRVAVAGPDAVWLRSEPEVPSWGEKFSTHAEFSLKAGEKVAFVLTWYPSHKKHPRLIEPYEALEQSLADWRAWVAQCAYDGPYREVVVRSLITLKALTYAPTGGIVAAPTTSLPETPGGVRNWDYRYCWLRDSTLTLGAMIAAGYLDEARAWRDWLLRAVAGDPSTLQIMYGLGGERRIPEFEVPWLGGYDGAAPVRVGNDAAHQLQLDVYGEVIDSLYLADRAGLPAKH
;
A
#
# COMPACT_ATOMS: atom_id res chain seq x y z
N THR A 1 -15.41 16.51 -20.69
CA THR A 1 -15.32 16.60 -22.17
C THR A 1 -16.33 17.64 -22.62
N PRO A 2 -16.37 18.05 -23.91
CA PRO A 2 -17.44 18.94 -24.39
C PRO A 2 -18.86 18.40 -24.19
N GLY A 3 -19.04 17.07 -24.08
CA GLY A 3 -20.34 16.40 -23.94
C GLY A 3 -20.77 16.07 -22.49
N GLY A 4 -19.92 16.32 -21.49
CA GLY A 4 -20.24 16.00 -20.10
C GLY A 4 -19.04 15.98 -19.15
N THR A 5 -19.29 15.73 -17.87
CA THR A 5 -18.27 15.69 -16.80
C THR A 5 -18.33 14.38 -16.05
N VAL A 6 -17.17 13.77 -15.78
CA VAL A 6 -17.06 12.54 -14.98
C VAL A 6 -16.22 12.77 -13.72
N ARG A 7 -16.54 12.04 -12.66
CA ARG A 7 -15.70 11.88 -11.47
C ARG A 7 -15.07 10.49 -11.50
N VAL A 8 -13.76 10.42 -11.27
CA VAL A 8 -13.05 9.17 -11.05
C VAL A 8 -12.61 9.12 -9.59
N THR A 9 -12.98 8.06 -8.89
CA THR A 9 -12.61 7.83 -7.49
C THR A 9 -11.81 6.54 -7.40
N ASP A 10 -10.55 6.66 -7.00
CA ASP A 10 -9.67 5.51 -6.77
C ASP A 10 -9.42 5.32 -5.28
N PHE A 11 -9.50 4.07 -4.83
CA PHE A 11 -9.21 3.74 -3.44
C PHE A 11 -8.81 2.27 -3.28
N MET A 12 -8.15 2.00 -2.16
CA MET A 12 -7.92 0.64 -1.67
C MET A 12 -8.70 0.49 -0.36
N PRO A 13 -9.75 -0.35 -0.31
CA PRO A 13 -10.47 -0.60 0.92
C PRO A 13 -9.54 -1.15 2.01
N GLN A 14 -9.86 -0.87 3.28
CA GLN A 14 -9.23 -1.54 4.41
C GLN A 14 -9.44 -3.05 4.25
N ARG A 15 -8.34 -3.75 4.04
CA ARG A 15 -8.33 -5.15 3.62
C ARG A 15 -8.94 -6.08 4.69
N ASP A 16 -9.69 -7.08 4.24
CA ASP A 16 -10.00 -8.27 5.04
C ASP A 16 -8.89 -9.33 4.83
N LYS A 17 -8.84 -9.92 3.63
CA LYS A 17 -7.84 -10.94 3.26
C LYS A 17 -6.99 -10.58 2.05
N ALA A 18 -7.64 -10.15 0.97
CA ALA A 18 -6.99 -9.76 -0.28
C ALA A 18 -6.98 -8.23 -0.39
N PRO A 19 -5.93 -7.62 -0.95
CA PRO A 19 -5.95 -6.23 -1.34
C PRO A 19 -6.76 -6.05 -2.63
N ASP A 20 -7.61 -5.04 -2.61
CA ASP A 20 -8.40 -4.59 -3.74
C ASP A 20 -7.95 -3.19 -4.16
N VAL A 21 -7.92 -2.94 -5.46
CA VAL A 21 -7.87 -1.58 -6.03
C VAL A 21 -9.21 -1.35 -6.73
N VAL A 22 -9.93 -0.34 -6.27
CA VAL A 22 -11.25 0.01 -6.79
C VAL A 22 -11.19 1.35 -7.49
N ARG A 23 -11.76 1.41 -8.69
CA ARG A 23 -11.97 2.63 -9.45
C ARG A 23 -13.46 2.81 -9.75
N ILE A 24 -14.08 3.84 -9.23
CA ILE A 24 -15.46 4.21 -9.55
C ILE A 24 -15.45 5.38 -10.52
N VAL A 25 -16.12 5.21 -11.67
CA VAL A 25 -16.37 6.26 -12.65
C VAL A 25 -17.85 6.63 -12.58
N GLU A 26 -18.13 7.89 -12.29
CA GLU A 26 -19.49 8.45 -12.20
C GLU A 26 -19.62 9.59 -13.20
N CYS A 27 -20.67 9.57 -14.03
CA CYS A 27 -21.01 10.71 -14.86
C CYS A 27 -21.84 11.70 -14.05
N LEU A 28 -21.32 12.92 -13.88
CA LEU A 28 -21.96 13.98 -13.10
C LEU A 28 -22.95 14.78 -13.94
N ASP A 29 -22.66 14.94 -15.24
CA ASP A 29 -23.47 15.73 -16.17
C ASP A 29 -23.22 15.29 -17.62
N GLY A 30 -24.26 15.39 -18.46
CA GLY A 30 -24.20 15.02 -19.87
C GLY A 30 -24.06 13.51 -20.13
N GLU A 31 -23.36 13.17 -21.21
CA GLU A 31 -23.03 11.80 -21.59
C GLU A 31 -21.56 11.71 -22.01
N VAL A 32 -20.82 10.75 -21.44
CA VAL A 32 -19.38 10.61 -21.68
C VAL A 32 -19.04 9.17 -22.03
N THR A 33 -18.46 8.97 -23.22
CA THR A 33 -17.82 7.71 -23.62
C THR A 33 -16.42 7.61 -23.02
N MET A 34 -16.15 6.51 -22.34
CA MET A 34 -14.92 6.20 -21.63
C MET A 34 -14.21 5.04 -22.32
N HIS A 35 -12.89 5.14 -22.43
CA HIS A 35 -12.03 4.03 -22.84
C HIS A 35 -11.11 3.65 -21.66
N SER A 36 -11.04 2.36 -21.37
CA SER A 36 -10.18 1.82 -20.31
C SER A 36 -9.17 0.85 -20.90
N THR A 37 -7.92 0.96 -20.48
CA THR A 37 -6.84 0.03 -20.85
C THR A 37 -6.12 -0.43 -19.59
N LEU A 38 -6.17 -1.74 -19.32
CA LEU A 38 -5.40 -2.39 -18.27
C LEU A 38 -4.19 -3.12 -18.86
N ARG A 39 -2.99 -2.76 -18.39
CA ARG A 39 -1.71 -3.40 -18.73
C ARG A 39 -1.07 -3.98 -17.48
N LEU A 40 -1.38 -5.24 -17.18
CA LEU A 40 -0.78 -5.93 -16.05
C LEU A 40 0.64 -6.38 -16.39
N ARG A 41 1.58 -6.08 -15.49
CA ARG A 41 2.95 -6.61 -15.53
C ARG A 41 3.35 -7.01 -14.11
N PHE A 42 3.78 -8.24 -13.98
CA PHE A 42 4.27 -8.80 -12.71
C PHE A 42 5.79 -8.79 -12.71
N ASP A 43 6.37 -9.07 -11.54
CA ASP A 43 7.82 -9.16 -11.35
C ASP A 43 8.56 -7.96 -11.95
N TYR A 44 8.19 -6.76 -11.50
CA TYR A 44 8.81 -5.50 -11.93
C TYR A 44 8.82 -5.29 -13.45
N GLY A 45 7.75 -5.70 -14.14
CA GLY A 45 7.63 -5.47 -15.58
C GLY A 45 8.01 -6.67 -16.45
N SER A 46 8.73 -7.65 -15.90
CA SER A 46 9.33 -8.75 -16.67
C SER A 46 8.29 -9.78 -17.14
N ILE A 47 7.23 -9.98 -16.37
CA ILE A 47 6.21 -11.01 -16.66
C ILE A 47 4.93 -10.36 -17.18
N VAL A 48 4.58 -10.74 -18.41
CA VAL A 48 3.24 -10.55 -18.96
C VAL A 48 2.37 -11.73 -18.54
N PRO A 49 1.26 -11.52 -17.80
CA PRO A 49 0.44 -12.62 -17.31
C PRO A 49 -0.35 -13.29 -18.43
N TRP A 50 -0.74 -14.55 -18.20
CA TRP A 50 -1.80 -15.17 -18.99
C TRP A 50 -3.16 -14.66 -18.52
N MET A 51 -4.00 -14.25 -19.48
CA MET A 51 -5.34 -13.74 -19.23
C MET A 51 -6.39 -14.75 -19.69
N ARG A 52 -7.40 -15.02 -18.84
CA ARG A 52 -8.58 -15.82 -19.20
C ARG A 52 -9.88 -15.15 -18.78
N LYS A 53 -10.99 -15.51 -19.42
CA LYS A 53 -12.34 -15.18 -18.93
C LYS A 53 -12.83 -16.34 -18.04
N THR A 54 -13.36 -16.03 -16.87
CA THR A 54 -14.00 -17.01 -15.98
C THR A 54 -15.15 -16.32 -15.27
N ASP A 55 -16.36 -16.87 -15.34
CA ASP A 55 -17.56 -16.34 -14.66
C ASP A 55 -17.81 -14.84 -14.92
N GLY A 56 -17.66 -14.39 -16.17
CA GLY A 56 -17.78 -12.96 -16.54
C GLY A 56 -16.53 -12.12 -16.27
N HIS A 57 -15.59 -12.61 -15.46
CA HIS A 57 -14.44 -11.86 -14.96
C HIS A 57 -13.17 -12.13 -15.77
N ARG A 58 -12.21 -11.21 -15.68
CA ARG A 58 -10.88 -11.34 -16.30
C ARG A 58 -9.89 -11.78 -15.23
N VAL A 59 -9.25 -12.92 -15.45
CA VAL A 59 -8.30 -13.51 -14.50
C VAL A 59 -6.91 -13.51 -15.11
N ALA A 60 -5.98 -12.83 -14.45
CA ALA A 60 -4.56 -12.80 -14.77
C ALA A 60 -3.81 -13.76 -13.84
N VAL A 61 -2.88 -14.55 -14.37
CA VAL A 61 -1.98 -15.38 -13.55
C VAL A 61 -0.53 -15.17 -14.02
N ALA A 62 0.37 -14.96 -13.07
CA ALA A 62 1.80 -14.84 -13.25
C ALA A 62 2.53 -15.48 -12.08
N GLY A 63 2.96 -16.74 -12.23
CA GLY A 63 3.68 -17.46 -11.17
C GLY A 63 2.88 -17.54 -9.86
N PRO A 64 3.40 -17.01 -8.74
CA PRO A 64 2.72 -17.06 -7.44
C PRO A 64 1.53 -16.11 -7.35
N ASP A 65 1.36 -15.20 -8.31
CA ASP A 65 0.39 -14.12 -8.26
C ASP A 65 -0.79 -14.36 -9.20
N ALA A 66 -1.99 -14.03 -8.73
CA ALA A 66 -3.18 -13.91 -9.54
C ALA A 66 -3.90 -12.60 -9.27
N VAL A 67 -4.53 -12.07 -10.31
CA VAL A 67 -5.34 -10.84 -10.22
C VAL A 67 -6.67 -11.07 -10.93
N TRP A 68 -7.77 -10.69 -10.27
CA TRP A 68 -9.10 -10.66 -10.87
C TRP A 68 -9.50 -9.22 -11.16
N LEU A 69 -9.91 -8.97 -12.40
CA LEU A 69 -10.56 -7.74 -12.81
C LEU A 69 -12.04 -8.04 -13.09
N ARG A 70 -12.91 -7.24 -12.48
CA ARG A 70 -14.33 -7.20 -12.80
C ARG A 70 -14.84 -5.75 -12.88
N SER A 71 -16.05 -5.60 -13.39
CA SER A 71 -16.78 -4.33 -13.38
C SER A 71 -18.19 -4.52 -12.82
N GLU A 72 -18.73 -3.47 -12.20
CA GLU A 72 -20.07 -3.41 -11.63
C GLU A 72 -20.76 -2.07 -11.98
N PRO A 73 -21.76 -2.04 -12.87
CA PRO A 73 -22.27 -3.18 -13.67
C PRO A 73 -21.24 -3.73 -14.67
N GLU A 74 -21.52 -4.91 -15.26
CA GLU A 74 -20.59 -5.53 -16.24
C GLU A 74 -20.37 -4.62 -17.46
N VAL A 75 -19.10 -4.34 -17.74
CA VAL A 75 -18.64 -3.66 -18.94
C VAL A 75 -17.97 -4.67 -19.88
N PRO A 76 -18.41 -4.73 -21.16
CA PRO A 76 -17.73 -5.53 -22.18
C PRO A 76 -16.25 -5.15 -22.28
N SER A 77 -15.40 -6.17 -22.29
CA SER A 77 -13.95 -6.00 -22.44
C SER A 77 -13.37 -6.98 -23.45
N TRP A 78 -12.24 -6.65 -24.06
CA TRP A 78 -11.50 -7.51 -24.98
C TRP A 78 -10.00 -7.46 -24.71
N GLY A 79 -9.28 -8.49 -25.18
CA GLY A 79 -7.82 -8.53 -25.12
C GLY A 79 -7.21 -8.05 -26.42
N GLU A 80 -6.22 -7.16 -26.36
CA GLU A 80 -5.41 -6.76 -27.51
C GLU A 80 -4.00 -6.37 -27.06
N LYS A 81 -2.96 -6.81 -27.78
CA LYS A 81 -1.54 -6.44 -27.53
C LYS A 81 -1.15 -6.55 -26.05
N PHE A 82 -1.43 -7.71 -25.44
CA PHE A 82 -1.11 -7.99 -24.03
C PHE A 82 -1.71 -6.98 -23.05
N SER A 83 -2.88 -6.43 -23.39
CA SER A 83 -3.66 -5.48 -22.62
C SER A 83 -5.13 -5.91 -22.62
N THR A 84 -5.89 -5.52 -21.60
CA THR A 84 -7.36 -5.63 -21.57
C THR A 84 -7.96 -4.26 -21.80
N HIS A 85 -8.89 -4.16 -22.74
CA HIS A 85 -9.55 -2.92 -23.12
C HIS A 85 -11.04 -2.99 -22.83
N ALA A 86 -11.66 -1.85 -22.60
CA ALA A 86 -13.10 -1.68 -22.46
C ALA A 86 -13.53 -0.31 -22.99
N GLU A 87 -14.75 -0.25 -23.52
CA GLU A 87 -15.40 0.97 -23.98
C GLU A 87 -16.84 0.98 -23.49
N PHE A 88 -17.27 2.09 -22.92
CA PHE A 88 -18.61 2.24 -22.34
C PHE A 88 -19.00 3.72 -22.28
N SER A 89 -20.30 4.00 -22.35
CA SER A 89 -20.84 5.35 -22.17
C SER A 89 -21.59 5.44 -20.84
N LEU A 90 -21.47 6.57 -20.16
CA LEU A 90 -22.24 6.88 -18.95
C LEU A 90 -23.01 8.18 -19.16
N LYS A 91 -24.30 8.16 -18.84
CA LYS A 91 -25.17 9.33 -18.72
C LYS A 91 -25.15 9.87 -17.30
N ALA A 92 -25.53 11.13 -17.13
CA ALA A 92 -25.62 11.78 -15.82
C ALA A 92 -26.32 10.90 -14.77
N GLY A 93 -25.65 10.67 -13.65
CA GLY A 93 -26.09 9.80 -12.55
C GLY A 93 -25.64 8.34 -12.65
N GLU A 94 -25.23 7.86 -13.84
CA GLU A 94 -24.75 6.50 -14.02
C GLU A 94 -23.31 6.33 -13.50
N LYS A 95 -23.03 5.14 -12.97
CA LYS A 95 -21.75 4.78 -12.38
C LYS A 95 -21.32 3.39 -12.83
N VAL A 96 -20.01 3.20 -12.94
CA VAL A 96 -19.39 1.89 -13.02
C VAL A 96 -18.18 1.80 -12.12
N ALA A 97 -18.07 0.70 -11.39
CA ALA A 97 -16.89 0.36 -10.61
C ALA A 97 -16.04 -0.67 -11.36
N PHE A 98 -14.73 -0.51 -11.37
CA PHE A 98 -13.75 -1.54 -11.71
C PHE A 98 -13.06 -1.99 -10.44
N VAL A 99 -13.03 -3.30 -10.20
CA VAL A 99 -12.39 -3.90 -9.02
C VAL A 99 -11.28 -4.82 -9.47
N LEU A 100 -10.07 -4.56 -8.97
CA LEU A 100 -8.87 -5.35 -9.20
C LEU A 100 -8.43 -6.01 -7.88
N THR A 101 -8.63 -7.32 -7.75
CA THR A 101 -8.32 -8.08 -6.54
C THR A 101 -7.08 -8.94 -6.75
N TRP A 102 -6.04 -8.78 -5.93
CA TRP A 102 -4.87 -9.68 -5.94
C TRP A 102 -5.03 -10.82 -4.93
N TYR A 103 -4.54 -12.01 -5.28
CA TYR A 103 -4.44 -13.13 -4.36
C TYR A 103 -3.34 -14.11 -4.82
N PRO A 104 -2.81 -14.97 -3.91
CA PRO A 104 -1.87 -16.01 -4.32
C PRO A 104 -2.54 -16.99 -5.29
N SER A 105 -1.91 -17.24 -6.43
CA SER A 105 -2.49 -18.01 -7.56
C SER A 105 -2.91 -19.45 -7.19
N HIS A 106 -2.29 -20.02 -6.16
CA HIS A 106 -2.55 -21.36 -5.64
C HIS A 106 -3.61 -21.40 -4.53
N LYS A 107 -4.25 -20.28 -4.20
CA LYS A 107 -5.34 -20.19 -3.23
C LYS A 107 -6.69 -20.04 -3.94
N LYS A 108 -7.77 -20.35 -3.22
CA LYS A 108 -9.13 -20.08 -3.70
C LYS A 108 -9.34 -18.57 -3.85
N HIS A 109 -10.08 -18.19 -4.88
CA HIS A 109 -10.42 -16.79 -5.11
C HIS A 109 -11.13 -16.19 -3.87
N PRO A 110 -10.77 -14.97 -3.43
CA PRO A 110 -11.42 -14.26 -2.33
C PRO A 110 -12.93 -14.02 -2.52
N ARG A 111 -13.62 -13.55 -1.47
CA ARG A 111 -15.00 -13.06 -1.63
C ARG A 111 -14.97 -11.73 -2.40
N LEU A 112 -15.91 -11.55 -3.32
CA LEU A 112 -16.09 -10.26 -4.01
C LEU A 112 -16.59 -9.22 -3.00
N ILE A 113 -15.98 -8.03 -3.04
CA ILE A 113 -16.46 -6.86 -2.27
C ILE A 113 -17.59 -6.17 -3.02
N GLU A 114 -18.51 -5.49 -2.33
CA GLU A 114 -19.44 -4.56 -2.97
C GLU A 114 -18.76 -3.19 -3.09
N PRO A 115 -18.44 -2.69 -4.30
CA PRO A 115 -17.50 -1.57 -4.45
C PRO A 115 -18.05 -0.25 -3.93
N TYR A 116 -19.36 -0.02 -4.07
CA TYR A 116 -20.01 1.18 -3.57
C TYR A 116 -20.13 1.17 -2.04
N GLU A 117 -20.50 0.04 -1.45
CA GLU A 117 -20.52 -0.13 0.01
C GLU A 117 -19.11 -0.04 0.60
N ALA A 118 -18.11 -0.62 -0.08
CA ALA A 118 -16.72 -0.55 0.33
C ALA A 118 -16.20 0.89 0.37
N LEU A 119 -16.63 1.77 -0.55
CA LEU A 119 -16.27 3.19 -0.51
C LEU A 119 -16.84 3.87 0.74
N GLU A 120 -18.15 3.68 1.00
CA GLU A 120 -18.81 4.26 2.16
C GLU A 120 -18.19 3.76 3.47
N GLN A 121 -17.92 2.45 3.57
CA GLN A 121 -17.26 1.86 4.73
C GLN A 121 -15.84 2.41 4.90
N SER A 122 -15.06 2.49 3.84
CA SER A 122 -13.70 3.05 3.92
C SER A 122 -13.69 4.50 4.38
N LEU A 123 -14.64 5.32 3.92
CA LEU A 123 -14.79 6.70 4.37
C LEU A 123 -15.22 6.75 5.85
N ALA A 124 -16.15 5.90 6.27
CA ALA A 124 -16.59 5.80 7.65
C ALA A 124 -15.42 5.42 8.58
N ASP A 125 -14.64 4.40 8.20
CA ASP A 125 -13.48 3.92 8.96
C ASP A 125 -12.42 5.00 9.11
N TRP A 126 -12.08 5.71 8.02
CA TRP A 126 -11.12 6.81 8.08
C TRP A 126 -11.64 7.97 8.94
N ARG A 127 -12.92 8.33 8.84
CA ARG A 127 -13.52 9.37 9.69
C ARG A 127 -13.50 8.97 11.16
N ALA A 128 -13.88 7.74 11.47
CA ALA A 128 -13.87 7.20 12.82
C ALA A 128 -12.46 7.13 13.41
N TRP A 129 -11.47 6.76 12.60
CA TRP A 129 -10.06 6.77 13.01
C TRP A 129 -9.57 8.19 13.28
N VAL A 130 -9.78 9.14 12.35
CA VAL A 130 -9.39 10.55 12.51
C VAL A 130 -10.06 11.23 13.71
N ALA A 131 -11.27 10.82 14.07
CA ALA A 131 -12.00 11.36 15.23
C ALA A 131 -11.31 11.06 16.56
N GLN A 132 -10.40 10.09 16.62
CA GLN A 132 -9.62 9.74 17.82
C GLN A 132 -8.43 10.68 18.05
N CYS A 133 -8.06 11.50 17.04
CA CYS A 133 -6.92 12.42 17.13
C CYS A 133 -7.10 13.40 18.30
N ALA A 134 -6.22 13.30 19.30
CA ALA A 134 -6.22 14.15 20.49
C ALA A 134 -5.62 15.55 20.23
N TYR A 135 -5.00 15.77 19.07
CA TYR A 135 -4.44 17.08 18.72
C TYR A 135 -5.53 18.08 18.34
N ASP A 136 -5.61 19.18 19.09
CA ASP A 136 -6.59 20.27 18.94
C ASP A 136 -5.94 21.64 18.63
N GLY A 137 -4.63 21.65 18.35
CA GLY A 137 -3.88 22.86 18.01
C GLY A 137 -4.19 23.45 16.63
N PRO A 138 -3.60 24.61 16.29
CA PRO A 138 -3.96 25.40 15.10
C PRO A 138 -3.66 24.70 13.76
N TYR A 139 -2.80 23.68 13.74
CA TYR A 139 -2.41 22.96 12.52
C TYR A 139 -3.14 21.63 12.33
N ARG A 140 -4.31 21.46 12.94
CA ARG A 140 -4.99 20.16 13.03
C ARG A 140 -5.19 19.48 11.68
N GLU A 141 -5.58 20.21 10.64
CA GLU A 141 -5.81 19.63 9.31
C GLU A 141 -4.53 19.02 8.72
N VAL A 142 -3.41 19.72 8.84
CA VAL A 142 -2.10 19.24 8.35
C VAL A 142 -1.64 18.05 9.17
N VAL A 143 -1.77 18.12 10.51
CA VAL A 143 -1.43 17.01 11.41
C VAL A 143 -2.25 15.76 11.09
N VAL A 144 -3.57 15.89 10.93
CA VAL A 144 -4.45 14.79 10.55
C VAL A 144 -4.07 14.21 9.19
N ARG A 145 -3.75 15.05 8.20
CA ARG A 145 -3.31 14.58 6.88
C ARG A 145 -2.01 13.77 6.98
N SER A 146 -1.02 14.26 7.74
CA SER A 146 0.24 13.55 7.98
C SER A 146 0.00 12.22 8.70
N LEU A 147 -0.86 12.20 9.72
CA LEU A 147 -1.21 10.98 10.46
C LEU A 147 -1.90 9.95 9.58
N ILE A 148 -2.80 10.35 8.68
CA ILE A 148 -3.41 9.45 7.67
C ILE A 148 -2.32 8.81 6.80
N THR A 149 -1.34 9.60 6.33
CA THR A 149 -0.22 9.08 5.55
C THR A 149 0.58 8.06 6.35
N LEU A 150 0.99 8.39 7.59
CA LEU A 150 1.74 7.49 8.46
C LEU A 150 0.96 6.20 8.77
N LYS A 151 -0.36 6.30 8.99
CA LYS A 151 -1.24 5.14 9.17
C LYS A 151 -1.27 4.25 7.93
N ALA A 152 -1.31 4.84 6.73
CA ALA A 152 -1.29 4.10 5.47
C ALA A 152 0.04 3.38 5.21
N LEU A 153 1.15 3.77 5.85
CA LEU A 153 2.42 3.05 5.81
C LEU A 153 2.46 1.80 6.71
N THR A 154 1.44 1.61 7.56
CA THR A 154 1.39 0.48 8.50
C THR A 154 0.81 -0.77 7.82
N TYR A 155 1.60 -1.84 7.79
CA TYR A 155 1.16 -3.16 7.36
C TYR A 155 0.32 -3.83 8.45
N ALA A 156 -0.99 -3.60 8.39
CA ALA A 156 -1.98 -4.03 9.37
C ALA A 156 -1.84 -5.48 9.91
N PRO A 157 -1.46 -6.52 9.12
CA PRO A 157 -1.42 -7.90 9.64
C PRO A 157 -0.37 -8.15 10.68
N THR A 158 0.74 -7.42 10.59
CA THR A 158 1.91 -7.71 11.42
C THR A 158 2.25 -6.56 12.33
N GLY A 159 1.88 -5.32 11.97
CA GLY A 159 2.26 -4.08 12.65
C GLY A 159 3.53 -3.43 12.12
N GLY A 160 4.21 -4.01 11.12
CA GLY A 160 5.39 -3.40 10.51
C GLY A 160 5.04 -2.12 9.75
N ILE A 161 5.90 -1.11 9.80
CA ILE A 161 5.67 0.21 9.18
C ILE A 161 6.74 0.41 8.12
N VAL A 162 6.37 0.57 6.84
CA VAL A 162 7.38 0.86 5.80
C VAL A 162 7.90 2.29 5.94
N ALA A 163 9.17 2.52 5.62
CA ALA A 163 9.71 3.88 5.52
C ALA A 163 9.01 4.68 4.42
N ALA A 164 8.81 4.07 3.24
CA ALA A 164 7.96 4.61 2.18
C ALA A 164 7.41 3.50 1.26
N PRO A 165 6.25 3.67 0.61
CA PRO A 165 5.66 2.67 -0.27
C PRO A 165 6.26 2.75 -1.69
N THR A 166 7.57 3.02 -1.78
CA THR A 166 8.27 3.34 -3.03
C THR A 166 9.58 2.59 -3.11
N THR A 167 10.00 2.27 -4.33
CA THR A 167 11.35 1.79 -4.61
C THR A 167 11.97 2.59 -5.74
N SER A 168 13.30 2.76 -5.70
CA SER A 168 14.10 3.34 -6.78
C SER A 168 13.74 4.77 -7.17
N LEU A 169 13.12 5.52 -6.27
CA LEU A 169 13.00 6.96 -6.44
C LEU A 169 14.34 7.60 -6.04
N PRO A 170 14.90 8.48 -6.89
CA PRO A 170 16.22 9.01 -6.65
C PRO A 170 16.19 10.08 -5.55
N GLU A 171 17.18 10.08 -4.65
CA GLU A 171 17.35 11.16 -3.66
C GLU A 171 17.53 12.53 -4.31
N THR A 172 18.15 12.57 -5.48
CA THR A 172 18.34 13.76 -6.33
C THR A 172 18.01 13.39 -7.77
N PRO A 173 17.24 14.21 -8.54
CA PRO A 173 16.91 13.91 -9.93
C PRO A 173 18.12 13.47 -10.76
N GLY A 174 17.98 12.36 -11.50
CA GLY A 174 19.06 11.75 -12.29
C GLY A 174 20.18 11.06 -11.48
N GLY A 175 20.07 11.02 -10.15
CA GLY A 175 21.06 10.41 -9.26
C GLY A 175 21.07 8.87 -9.27
N VAL A 176 22.06 8.30 -8.58
CA VAL A 176 22.30 6.85 -8.46
C VAL A 176 21.82 6.26 -7.13
N ARG A 177 21.41 7.12 -6.19
CA ARG A 177 20.95 6.76 -4.84
C ARG A 177 19.45 6.48 -4.88
N ASN A 178 19.11 5.30 -5.42
CA ASN A 178 17.75 4.93 -5.80
C ASN A 178 17.33 3.68 -5.01
N TRP A 179 17.19 3.82 -3.69
CA TRP A 179 16.97 2.69 -2.79
C TRP A 179 15.51 2.23 -2.74
N ASP A 180 15.31 1.00 -2.29
CA ASP A 180 14.00 0.46 -1.95
C ASP A 180 13.65 0.80 -0.49
N TYR A 181 12.57 1.56 -0.29
CA TYR A 181 12.13 2.03 1.03
C TYR A 181 10.92 1.23 1.58
N ARG A 182 10.51 0.15 0.91
CA ARG A 182 9.35 -0.69 1.29
C ARG A 182 9.62 -1.62 2.49
N TYR A 183 10.62 -1.31 3.31
CA TYR A 183 11.05 -2.09 4.47
C TYR A 183 10.77 -1.36 5.77
N CYS A 184 10.66 -2.13 6.85
CA CYS A 184 10.46 -1.61 8.19
C CYS A 184 11.80 -1.23 8.80
N TRP A 185 12.16 0.05 8.64
CA TRP A 185 13.30 0.64 9.33
C TRP A 185 12.93 0.93 10.77
N LEU A 186 13.78 0.50 11.71
CA LEU A 186 13.50 0.68 13.13
C LEU A 186 13.45 2.16 13.49
N ARG A 187 14.36 2.98 12.94
CA ARG A 187 14.36 4.45 13.08
C ARG A 187 13.08 5.11 12.59
N ASP A 188 12.72 4.86 11.34
CA ASP A 188 11.57 5.52 10.71
C ASP A 188 10.26 5.13 11.41
N SER A 189 10.19 3.88 11.88
CA SER A 189 9.07 3.40 12.67
C SER A 189 8.97 4.08 14.03
N THR A 190 10.08 4.27 14.75
CA THR A 190 10.10 4.91 16.08
C THR A 190 9.65 6.36 15.98
N LEU A 191 10.11 7.09 14.96
CA LEU A 191 9.66 8.46 14.67
C LEU A 191 8.16 8.52 14.33
N THR A 192 7.68 7.58 13.51
CA THR A 192 6.27 7.46 13.16
C THR A 192 5.41 7.22 14.41
N LEU A 193 5.84 6.32 15.29
CA LEU A 193 5.14 6.01 16.53
C LEU A 193 5.15 7.18 17.51
N GLY A 194 6.27 7.89 17.64
CA GLY A 194 6.32 9.10 18.46
C GLY A 194 5.23 10.12 18.06
N ALA A 195 5.05 10.33 16.76
CA ALA A 195 3.99 11.20 16.23
C ALA A 195 2.57 10.65 16.50
N MET A 196 2.36 9.35 16.31
CA MET A 196 1.07 8.70 16.58
C MET A 196 0.70 8.74 18.06
N ILE A 197 1.62 8.39 18.96
CA ILE A 197 1.43 8.41 20.41
C ILE A 197 1.13 9.83 20.89
N ALA A 198 1.89 10.82 20.41
CA ALA A 198 1.65 12.23 20.75
C ALA A 198 0.26 12.72 20.30
N ALA A 199 -0.32 12.11 19.27
CA ALA A 199 -1.66 12.40 18.77
C ALA A 199 -2.76 11.48 19.35
N GLY A 200 -2.44 10.59 20.29
CA GLY A 200 -3.39 9.72 21.00
C GLY A 200 -3.62 8.34 20.39
N TYR A 201 -2.84 7.93 19.38
CA TYR A 201 -2.99 6.65 18.68
C TYR A 201 -2.09 5.58 19.29
N LEU A 202 -2.64 4.79 20.22
CA LEU A 202 -1.88 3.77 20.98
C LEU A 202 -1.98 2.36 20.38
N ASP A 203 -2.97 2.08 19.55
CA ASP A 203 -3.16 0.75 18.96
C ASP A 203 -2.07 0.42 17.94
N GLU A 204 -1.64 1.42 17.17
CA GLU A 204 -0.52 1.32 16.22
C GLU A 204 0.80 1.04 16.94
N ALA A 205 1.05 1.74 18.05
CA ALA A 205 2.22 1.50 18.90
C ALA A 205 2.22 0.08 19.50
N ARG A 206 1.05 -0.40 19.94
CA ARG A 206 0.89 -1.78 20.43
C ARG A 206 1.19 -2.80 19.33
N ALA A 207 0.63 -2.59 18.13
CA ALA A 207 0.84 -3.49 16.99
C ALA A 207 2.30 -3.54 16.56
N TRP A 208 2.97 -2.39 16.49
CA TRP A 208 4.39 -2.33 16.14
C TRP A 208 5.29 -2.92 17.22
N ARG A 209 4.99 -2.72 18.51
CA ARG A 209 5.74 -3.40 19.59
C ARG A 209 5.65 -4.91 19.45
N ASP A 210 4.45 -5.43 19.23
CA ASP A 210 4.23 -6.88 19.03
C ASP A 210 4.91 -7.38 17.73
N TRP A 211 5.05 -6.51 16.72
CA TRP A 211 5.89 -6.77 15.54
C TRP A 211 7.38 -6.85 15.89
N LEU A 212 7.89 -5.84 16.59
CA LEU A 212 9.30 -5.69 16.94
C LEU A 212 9.78 -6.91 17.73
N LEU A 213 9.05 -7.31 18.78
CA LEU A 213 9.38 -8.46 19.61
C LEU A 213 9.53 -9.76 18.80
N ARG A 214 8.72 -9.94 17.74
CA ARG A 214 8.85 -11.08 16.83
C ARG A 214 10.01 -10.92 15.86
N ALA A 215 10.23 -9.73 15.31
CA ALA A 215 11.28 -9.46 14.32
C ALA A 215 12.69 -9.58 14.90
N VAL A 216 12.90 -9.05 16.11
CA VAL A 216 14.20 -9.06 16.80
C VAL A 216 14.42 -10.29 17.68
N ALA A 217 13.44 -11.19 17.78
CA ALA A 217 13.57 -12.44 18.53
C ALA A 217 14.86 -13.19 18.13
N GLY A 218 15.52 -13.78 19.13
CA GLY A 218 16.83 -14.43 18.98
C GLY A 218 17.93 -13.68 19.73
N ASP A 219 19.13 -13.66 19.16
CA ASP A 219 20.30 -13.01 19.76
C ASP A 219 20.26 -11.48 19.56
N PRO A 220 20.24 -10.66 20.63
CA PRO A 220 20.27 -9.21 20.54
C PRO A 220 21.48 -8.66 19.77
N SER A 221 22.61 -9.36 19.74
CA SER A 221 23.81 -8.96 18.99
C SER A 221 23.59 -8.95 17.47
N THR A 222 22.53 -9.61 17.01
CA THR A 222 22.17 -9.75 15.59
C THR A 222 21.08 -8.77 15.16
N LEU A 223 20.77 -7.76 15.96
CA LEU A 223 19.79 -6.74 15.61
C LEU A 223 20.19 -6.03 14.31
N GLN A 224 19.23 -5.92 13.38
CA GLN A 224 19.39 -5.25 12.09
C GLN A 224 18.69 -3.89 12.12
N ILE A 225 19.11 -2.99 11.25
CA ILE A 225 18.53 -1.64 11.16
C ILE A 225 17.15 -1.62 10.48
N MET A 226 16.87 -2.65 9.67
CA MET A 226 15.60 -2.80 8.97
C MET A 226 15.25 -4.26 8.76
N TYR A 227 13.96 -4.52 8.56
CA TYR A 227 13.38 -5.85 8.33
C TYR A 227 12.30 -5.80 7.25
N GLY A 228 11.96 -6.95 6.67
CA GLY A 228 10.72 -7.12 5.90
C GLY A 228 9.48 -6.89 6.77
N LEU A 229 8.34 -6.63 6.14
CA LEU A 229 7.08 -6.34 6.85
C LEU A 229 6.62 -7.49 7.75
N GLY A 230 6.99 -8.74 7.47
CA GLY A 230 6.74 -9.89 8.34
C GLY A 230 7.73 -10.02 9.52
N GLY A 231 8.85 -9.30 9.47
CA GLY A 231 10.02 -9.47 10.32
C GLY A 231 11.15 -10.24 9.62
N GLU A 232 11.10 -10.38 8.29
CA GLU A 232 12.12 -11.08 7.51
C GLU A 232 13.48 -10.38 7.62
N ARG A 233 14.53 -11.14 7.94
CA ARG A 233 15.91 -10.64 8.08
C ARG A 233 16.71 -10.60 6.77
N ARG A 234 16.26 -11.37 5.78
CA ARG A 234 16.92 -11.49 4.47
C ARG A 234 16.23 -10.57 3.49
N ILE A 235 16.93 -9.52 3.08
CA ILE A 235 16.44 -8.50 2.16
C ILE A 235 17.46 -8.40 1.01
N PRO A 236 17.52 -9.40 0.10
CA PRO A 236 18.50 -9.40 -0.97
C PRO A 236 18.27 -8.20 -1.89
N GLU A 237 19.33 -7.47 -2.20
CA GLU A 237 19.29 -6.39 -3.19
C GLU A 237 19.67 -6.89 -4.58
N PHE A 238 18.94 -6.46 -5.60
CA PHE A 238 19.28 -6.67 -7.00
C PHE A 238 18.84 -5.48 -7.87
N GLU A 239 19.49 -5.34 -9.02
CA GLU A 239 19.15 -4.32 -10.02
C GLU A 239 18.15 -4.85 -11.06
N VAL A 240 17.30 -3.95 -11.58
CA VAL A 240 16.29 -4.25 -12.59
C VAL A 240 16.64 -3.50 -13.89
N PRO A 241 17.53 -4.05 -14.73
CA PRO A 241 18.17 -3.31 -15.82
C PRO A 241 17.25 -2.98 -17.01
N TRP A 242 16.09 -3.63 -17.10
CA TRP A 242 15.09 -3.35 -18.16
C TRP A 242 14.15 -2.18 -17.84
N LEU A 243 14.22 -1.63 -16.63
CA LEU A 243 13.46 -0.44 -16.26
C LEU A 243 14.34 0.81 -16.39
N GLY A 244 13.82 1.84 -17.07
CA GLY A 244 14.56 3.09 -17.28
C GLY A 244 14.68 3.99 -16.05
N GLY A 245 14.03 3.64 -14.94
CA GLY A 245 14.02 4.41 -13.70
C GLY A 245 13.21 5.72 -13.77
N TYR A 246 13.00 6.34 -12.61
CA TYR A 246 12.25 7.59 -12.52
C TYR A 246 13.05 8.73 -13.16
N ASP A 247 12.48 9.38 -14.18
CA ASP A 247 13.14 10.46 -14.92
C ASP A 247 14.54 10.09 -15.45
N GLY A 248 14.71 8.81 -15.84
CA GLY A 248 15.99 8.27 -16.33
C GLY A 248 17.02 7.96 -15.24
N ALA A 249 16.69 8.14 -13.96
CA ALA A 249 17.59 7.85 -12.85
C ALA A 249 17.82 6.33 -12.72
N ALA A 250 19.07 5.92 -12.85
CA ALA A 250 19.50 4.53 -12.80
C ALA A 250 20.62 4.34 -11.76
N PRO A 251 20.76 3.15 -11.17
CA PRO A 251 19.98 1.94 -11.46
C PRO A 251 18.63 1.91 -10.73
N VAL A 252 17.73 1.04 -11.20
CA VAL A 252 16.53 0.63 -10.46
C VAL A 252 16.92 -0.54 -9.57
N ARG A 253 16.72 -0.41 -8.25
CA ARG A 253 17.05 -1.39 -7.22
C ARG A 253 15.79 -1.96 -6.57
N VAL A 254 15.84 -3.23 -6.22
CA VAL A 254 14.83 -3.89 -5.39
C VAL A 254 15.56 -4.58 -4.27
N GLY A 255 15.06 -4.46 -3.04
CA GLY A 255 15.84 -4.84 -1.86
C GLY A 255 16.70 -3.70 -1.35
N ASN A 256 17.40 -3.95 -0.25
CA ASN A 256 18.20 -2.94 0.40
C ASN A 256 19.32 -3.59 1.20
N ASP A 257 20.54 -3.49 0.68
CA ASP A 257 21.72 -4.13 1.28
C ASP A 257 22.16 -3.48 2.60
N ALA A 258 21.59 -2.31 2.95
CA ALA A 258 21.87 -1.68 4.24
C ALA A 258 21.41 -2.52 5.44
N ALA A 259 20.63 -3.59 5.23
CA ALA A 259 20.26 -4.54 6.27
C ALA A 259 21.45 -5.21 6.98
N HIS A 260 22.65 -5.14 6.37
CA HIS A 260 23.91 -5.63 6.93
C HIS A 260 24.76 -4.55 7.63
N GLN A 261 24.35 -3.28 7.57
CA GLN A 261 25.09 -2.18 8.19
C GLN A 261 24.83 -2.15 9.70
N LEU A 262 25.88 -1.83 10.45
CA LEU A 262 25.78 -1.56 11.88
C LEU A 262 25.43 -0.09 12.09
N GLN A 263 24.25 0.20 12.65
CA GLN A 263 23.88 1.53 13.15
C GLN A 263 23.56 1.42 14.64
N LEU A 264 24.37 2.07 15.48
CA LEU A 264 24.32 1.92 16.95
C LEU A 264 23.18 2.70 17.61
N ASP A 265 22.64 3.70 16.93
CA ASP A 265 21.53 4.52 17.42
C ASP A 265 20.18 3.80 17.43
N VAL A 266 20.02 2.75 16.62
CA VAL A 266 18.81 1.93 16.57
C VAL A 266 18.44 1.36 17.96
N TYR A 267 19.42 0.99 18.78
CA TYR A 267 19.16 0.52 20.15
C TYR A 267 18.50 1.61 21.00
N GLY A 268 19.01 2.84 20.91
CA GLY A 268 18.46 3.98 21.64
C GLY A 268 17.04 4.32 21.20
N GLU A 269 16.80 4.33 19.88
CA GLU A 269 15.48 4.65 19.31
C GLU A 269 14.41 3.62 19.67
N VAL A 270 14.79 2.33 19.67
CA VAL A 270 13.90 1.25 20.11
C VAL A 270 13.55 1.40 21.59
N ILE A 271 14.55 1.64 22.45
CA ILE A 271 14.33 1.82 23.89
C ILE A 271 13.45 3.05 24.15
N ASP A 272 13.72 4.16 23.47
CA ASP A 272 12.96 5.40 23.61
C ASP A 272 11.49 5.21 23.21
N SER A 273 11.21 4.52 22.11
CA SER A 273 9.84 4.24 21.69
C SER A 273 9.08 3.34 22.67
N LEU A 274 9.74 2.32 23.23
CA LEU A 274 9.14 1.48 24.26
C LEU A 274 8.87 2.27 25.54
N TYR A 275 9.78 3.18 25.91
CA TYR A 275 9.61 4.07 27.05
C TYR A 275 8.46 5.06 26.84
N LEU A 276 8.35 5.70 25.66
CA LEU A 276 7.24 6.59 25.32
C LEU A 276 5.89 5.86 25.34
N ALA A 277 5.85 4.63 24.83
CA ALA A 277 4.65 3.79 24.89
C ALA A 277 4.23 3.49 26.34
N ASP A 278 5.18 3.09 27.19
CA ASP A 278 4.92 2.83 28.62
C ASP A 278 4.41 4.09 29.34
N ARG A 279 5.07 5.23 29.11
CA ARG A 279 4.66 6.54 29.63
C ARG A 279 3.27 6.98 29.17
N ALA A 280 2.84 6.53 28.00
CA ALA A 280 1.51 6.77 27.45
C ALA A 280 0.45 5.75 27.93
N GLY A 281 0.82 4.82 28.81
CA GLY A 281 -0.09 3.85 29.43
C GLY A 281 -0.21 2.52 28.68
N LEU A 282 0.71 2.20 27.75
CA LEU A 282 0.79 0.87 27.15
C LEU A 282 1.61 -0.06 28.05
N PRO A 283 1.00 -1.04 28.74
CA PRO A 283 1.72 -1.89 29.67
C PRO A 283 2.76 -2.73 28.95
N ALA A 284 3.93 -2.92 29.59
CA ALA A 284 4.93 -3.89 29.17
C ALA A 284 4.29 -5.29 29.07
N LYS A 285 4.59 -6.01 27.98
CA LYS A 285 4.17 -7.40 27.81
C LYS A 285 5.27 -8.27 28.44
N HIS A 286 4.90 -9.10 29.42
CA HIS A 286 5.77 -10.13 29.99
C HIS A 286 6.02 -11.26 29.00
#